data_AF-A0A6A5UCL9-F1
#
_entry.id   AF-A0A6A5UCL9-F1
#
_cell.length_a   1.000
_cell.length_b   1.000
_cell.length_c   1.000
_cell.angle_alpha   90.00
_cell.angle_beta   90.00
_cell.angle_gamma   90.00
#
_symmetry.space_group_name_H-M   'P 1'
#
loop_
_entity.id
_entity.type
_entity.pdbx_description
1 polymer ?
#
loop_
_entity_poly.entity_id
_entity_poly.type
_entity_poly.pdbx_seq_one_letter_code
_entity_poly.pdbx_strand_id
1 'polypeptide(L)'
;MIKPVAETAIYRLAGLGGILAGQTTSPYLQSSWSARDKPQPHAWSLRSGVYTPRQIVEGFAPLLDTVVYRLGDDTPNTKPARASLLDNVLSNLATDTRESTLPFQKNVPDLSRREMKEQADRIGKTLVKWAREAPNGPLEPELNIRSPCENHLLTPANVNLMFGRRSQPHLMQLFNEYMHQMVLLRDALLPFQNFDEVLIPIDGKAARGIRHLEPSRAQFLTTLVTKSVTQASVLSYAKALLAPGLPRSDTGGYGFQYEHGSILPAVLSGGETPFHLLYYVHTKFDPSQKNILFDYQFSDYYTAPRPEIPAGSEVQAKDLLKFPSEVATPVFQNASLGLVPSTESTTVRQLELRLEFNNGKCVGVDVGQIARGHRYAYQAHSGKEAELPAQAAIVHSALDILLHPDHGLITAKQGGVHVIPTVEPIVALATLGKLYPENVVLLPENGGLSQTETAGKGFEPKFIIWGGVKPGGLKGHF
;
A
#
# COMPACT_ATOMS: atom_id res chain seq x y z
N MET A 1 -31.24 9.58 -32.60
CA MET A 1 -29.79 9.83 -32.61
C MET A 1 -29.19 9.25 -31.35
N ILE A 2 -28.55 8.08 -31.46
CA ILE A 2 -27.83 7.43 -30.37
C ILE A 2 -26.52 8.21 -30.21
N LYS A 3 -26.32 8.86 -29.07
CA LYS A 3 -25.01 9.47 -28.75
C LYS A 3 -23.98 8.33 -28.69
N PRO A 4 -22.80 8.47 -29.33
CA PRO A 4 -21.74 7.50 -29.15
C PRO A 4 -21.37 7.49 -27.67
N VAL A 5 -21.40 6.31 -27.06
CA VAL A 5 -20.81 6.06 -25.75
C VAL A 5 -19.35 6.47 -25.91
N ALA A 6 -18.92 7.51 -25.18
CA ALA A 6 -17.52 7.92 -25.18
C ALA A 6 -16.69 6.67 -24.88
N GLU A 7 -15.70 6.36 -25.72
CA GLU A 7 -14.73 5.30 -25.47
C GLU A 7 -14.16 5.51 -24.07
N THR A 8 -14.61 4.72 -23.11
CA THR A 8 -14.09 4.75 -21.74
C THR A 8 -12.64 4.32 -21.82
N ALA A 9 -11.72 5.28 -21.66
CA ALA A 9 -10.29 5.00 -21.71
C ALA A 9 -9.95 3.89 -20.69
N ILE A 10 -9.37 2.80 -21.18
CA ILE A 10 -8.88 1.71 -20.33
C ILE A 10 -7.64 2.24 -19.59
N TYR A 11 -7.66 2.15 -18.25
CA TYR A 11 -6.52 2.59 -17.45
C TYR A 11 -5.37 1.59 -17.58
N ARG A 12 -4.13 2.07 -17.64
CA ARG A 12 -2.92 1.23 -17.69
C ARG A 12 -2.08 1.45 -16.44
N LEU A 13 -1.84 0.38 -15.69
CA LEU A 13 -0.86 0.40 -14.60
C LEU A 13 0.53 0.45 -15.22
N ALA A 14 1.31 1.48 -14.90
CA ALA A 14 2.65 1.66 -15.50
C ALA A 14 3.62 0.52 -15.15
N GLY A 15 3.42 -0.15 -14.01
CA GLY A 15 4.21 -1.30 -13.58
C GLY A 15 4.05 -2.53 -14.46
N LEU A 16 5.08 -3.39 -14.46
CA LEU A 16 5.02 -4.76 -14.99
C LEU A 16 4.61 -4.85 -16.47
N GLY A 17 5.01 -3.87 -17.29
CA GLY A 17 4.75 -3.90 -18.74
C GLY A 17 3.40 -3.32 -19.18
N GLY A 18 2.70 -2.55 -18.33
CA GLY A 18 1.53 -1.79 -18.75
C GLY A 18 0.20 -2.54 -18.62
N ILE A 19 -0.07 -3.13 -17.44
CA ILE A 19 -1.26 -3.96 -17.18
C ILE A 19 -2.54 -3.14 -17.42
N LEU A 20 -3.44 -3.64 -18.28
CA LEU A 20 -4.75 -3.04 -18.49
C LEU A 20 -5.63 -3.24 -17.24
N ALA A 21 -6.16 -2.17 -16.65
CA ALA A 21 -6.89 -2.25 -15.39
C ALA A 21 -8.18 -1.43 -15.43
N GLY A 22 -9.32 -2.07 -15.73
CA GLY A 22 -10.65 -1.47 -15.63
C GLY A 22 -10.86 -0.19 -16.47
N GLN A 23 -11.94 0.51 -16.17
CA GLN A 23 -12.31 1.77 -16.82
C GLN A 23 -11.83 2.96 -16.02
N THR A 24 -11.13 3.89 -16.68
CA THR A 24 -10.66 5.12 -16.05
C THR A 24 -11.85 5.90 -15.50
N THR A 25 -11.83 6.21 -14.20
CA THR A 25 -12.76 7.17 -13.63
C THR A 25 -12.26 8.56 -13.93
N SER A 26 -13.09 9.41 -14.53
CA SER A 26 -12.77 10.84 -14.57
C SER A 26 -12.57 11.31 -13.12
N PRO A 27 -11.44 11.96 -12.80
CA PRO A 27 -11.26 12.55 -11.49
C PRO A 27 -12.32 13.64 -11.38
N TYR A 28 -13.47 13.32 -10.78
CA TYR A 28 -14.51 14.29 -10.50
C TYR A 28 -14.01 15.14 -9.32
N LEU A 29 -12.97 15.94 -9.57
CA LEU A 29 -12.52 17.06 -8.74
C LEU A 29 -13.50 18.23 -8.94
N GLN A 30 -14.81 17.98 -8.97
CA GLN A 30 -15.74 19.07 -8.73
C GLN A 30 -15.92 19.18 -7.23
N SER A 31 -15.13 20.12 -6.69
CA SER A 31 -15.54 21.00 -5.60
C SER A 31 -16.86 21.71 -5.94
N SER A 32 -17.93 20.96 -6.21
CA SER A 32 -19.28 21.50 -6.07
C SER A 32 -19.52 21.60 -4.58
N TRP A 33 -18.96 22.65 -3.98
CA TRP A 33 -19.26 23.01 -2.61
C TRP A 33 -20.78 23.08 -2.52
N SER A 34 -21.36 22.14 -1.77
CA SER A 34 -22.76 22.20 -1.45
C SER A 34 -22.97 23.54 -0.75
N ALA A 35 -23.73 24.46 -1.38
CA ALA A 35 -24.09 25.74 -0.79
C ALA A 35 -24.94 25.59 0.50
N ARG A 36 -25.19 24.34 0.93
CA ARG A 36 -25.95 23.98 2.13
C ARG A 36 -25.10 23.84 3.39
N ASP A 37 -23.77 23.77 3.27
CA ASP A 37 -22.88 23.69 4.44
C ASP A 37 -22.32 25.08 4.76
N LYS A 38 -23.17 25.95 5.32
CA LYS A 38 -22.68 27.18 5.94
C LYS A 38 -21.73 26.78 7.08
N PRO A 39 -20.51 27.35 7.16
CA PRO A 39 -19.63 27.15 8.30
C PRO A 39 -20.42 27.47 9.57
N GLN A 40 -20.48 26.55 10.51
CA GLN A 40 -21.06 26.87 11.81
C GLN A 40 -20.12 27.89 12.45
N PRO A 41 -20.61 29.08 12.84
CA PRO A 41 -19.78 30.01 13.58
C PRO A 41 -19.31 29.26 14.84
N HIS A 42 -18.00 29.31 15.14
CA HIS A 42 -17.33 28.67 16.29
C HIS A 42 -16.88 27.20 16.15
N ALA A 43 -16.95 26.58 14.97
CA ALA A 43 -16.34 25.26 14.77
C ALA A 43 -15.65 25.16 13.41
N TRP A 44 -14.32 25.14 13.40
CA TRP A 44 -13.56 24.76 12.21
C TRP A 44 -13.92 23.32 11.82
N SER A 45 -14.22 23.08 10.55
CA SER A 45 -14.38 21.74 9.97
C SER A 45 -13.97 21.72 8.51
N LEU A 46 -13.57 20.54 8.03
CA LEU A 46 -13.51 20.29 6.59
C LEU A 46 -14.94 20.23 6.04
N ARG A 47 -15.15 20.79 4.85
CA ARG A 47 -16.44 20.69 4.16
C ARG A 47 -16.62 19.30 3.58
N SER A 48 -17.86 18.92 3.31
CA SER A 48 -18.15 17.70 2.58
C SER A 48 -17.54 17.78 1.18
N GLY A 49 -16.87 16.72 0.74
CA GLY A 49 -16.19 16.68 -0.55
C GLY A 49 -15.20 15.54 -0.67
N VAL A 50 -14.51 15.47 -1.80
CA VAL A 50 -13.45 14.49 -2.06
C VAL A 50 -12.14 15.24 -2.15
N TYR A 51 -11.15 14.81 -1.37
CA TYR A 51 -9.90 15.52 -1.19
C TYR A 51 -8.71 14.61 -1.49
N THR A 52 -7.68 15.17 -2.12
CA THR A 52 -6.34 14.58 -2.03
C THR A 52 -5.75 14.89 -0.64
N PRO A 53 -4.75 14.13 -0.16
CA PRO A 53 -4.14 14.43 1.14
C PRO A 53 -3.53 15.83 1.21
N ARG A 54 -2.98 16.32 0.10
CA ARG A 54 -2.48 17.70 0.01
C ARG A 54 -3.59 18.72 0.26
N GLN A 55 -4.76 18.53 -0.36
CA GLN A 55 -5.91 19.42 -0.14
C GLN A 55 -6.43 19.32 1.30
N ILE A 56 -6.31 18.17 1.96
CA ILE A 56 -6.63 18.03 3.39
C ILE A 56 -5.66 18.85 4.25
N VAL A 57 -4.34 18.78 3.98
CA VAL A 57 -3.34 19.61 4.67
C VAL A 57 -3.64 21.10 4.48
N GLU A 58 -3.99 21.52 3.27
CA GLU A 58 -4.43 22.89 2.98
C GLU A 58 -5.72 23.25 3.73
N GLY A 59 -6.67 22.31 3.85
CA GLY A 59 -7.89 22.47 4.65
C GLY A 59 -7.65 22.60 6.16
N PHE A 60 -6.51 22.13 6.67
CA PHE A 60 -6.07 22.31 8.06
C PHE A 60 -5.40 23.67 8.31
N ALA A 61 -4.95 24.36 7.25
CA ALA A 61 -4.19 25.61 7.35
C ALA A 61 -4.83 26.70 8.22
N PRO A 62 -6.17 26.93 8.21
CA PRO A 62 -6.79 27.97 9.04
C PRO A 62 -6.48 27.83 10.54
N LEU A 63 -6.28 26.60 11.05
CA LEU A 63 -5.91 26.37 12.45
C LEU A 63 -4.53 26.95 12.77
N LEU A 64 -3.54 26.68 11.91
CA LEU A 64 -2.17 27.15 12.08
C LEU A 64 -2.05 28.65 11.78
N ASP A 65 -2.70 29.11 10.71
CA ASP A 65 -2.65 30.51 10.28
C ASP A 65 -3.25 31.43 11.36
N THR A 66 -4.34 31.02 12.01
CA THR A 66 -4.91 31.75 13.15
C THR A 66 -3.94 31.83 14.33
N VAL A 67 -3.21 30.74 14.63
CA VAL A 67 -2.20 30.74 15.69
C VAL A 67 -1.08 31.72 15.36
N VAL A 68 -0.54 31.66 14.14
CA VAL A 68 0.54 32.55 13.69
C VAL A 68 0.09 34.00 13.71
N TYR A 69 -1.11 34.30 13.19
CA TYR A 69 -1.68 35.64 13.19
C TYR A 69 -1.81 36.20 14.61
N ARG A 70 -2.37 35.43 15.55
CA ARG A 70 -2.59 35.88 16.93
C ARG A 70 -1.33 35.95 17.78
N LEU A 71 -0.25 35.26 17.39
CA LEU A 71 1.07 35.46 18.02
C LEU A 71 1.66 36.84 17.69
N GLY A 72 1.25 37.47 16.59
CA GLY A 72 1.73 38.78 16.11
C GLY A 72 3.10 38.72 15.41
N ASP A 73 3.73 39.88 15.22
CA ASP A 73 4.96 40.04 14.44
C ASP A 73 6.17 39.31 15.01
N ASP A 74 6.88 38.51 14.22
CA ASP A 74 8.08 37.79 14.68
C ASP A 74 9.16 38.74 15.25
N THR A 75 9.85 38.30 16.30
CA THR A 75 10.97 39.07 16.86
C THR A 75 12.10 39.15 15.84
N PRO A 76 12.75 40.33 15.64
CA PRO A 76 13.87 40.46 14.70
C PRO A 76 14.97 39.42 14.96
N ASN A 77 15.57 38.90 13.89
CA ASN A 77 16.65 37.90 13.92
C ASN A 77 16.29 36.56 14.61
N THR A 78 15.00 36.23 14.75
CA THR A 78 14.55 34.93 15.26
C THR A 78 13.92 34.10 14.15
N LYS A 79 13.84 32.78 14.35
CA LYS A 79 13.13 31.89 13.44
C LYS A 79 11.64 32.23 13.44
N PRO A 80 10.99 32.42 12.28
CA PRO A 80 9.57 32.75 12.21
C PRO A 80 8.69 31.77 12.98
N ALA A 81 7.66 32.28 13.66
CA ALA A 81 6.75 31.47 14.48
C ALA A 81 6.16 30.29 13.69
N ARG A 82 5.69 30.54 12.46
CA ARG A 82 5.16 29.49 11.56
C ARG A 82 6.17 28.38 11.31
N ALA A 83 7.43 28.73 11.04
CA ALA A 83 8.48 27.76 10.77
C ALA A 83 8.80 26.92 12.02
N SER A 84 8.85 27.54 13.20
CA SER A 84 9.06 26.84 14.48
C SER A 84 7.88 25.91 14.83
N LEU A 85 6.64 26.35 14.59
CA LEU A 85 5.44 25.53 14.74
C LEU A 85 5.46 24.30 13.82
N LEU A 86 5.82 24.46 12.56
CA LEU A 86 5.93 23.36 11.60
C LEU A 86 7.09 22.41 11.89
N ASP A 87 8.20 22.89 12.45
CA ASP A 87 9.28 22.02 12.93
C ASP A 87 8.82 21.11 14.07
N ASN A 88 8.00 21.62 14.98
CA ASN A 88 7.42 20.80 16.05
C ASN A 88 6.45 19.75 15.52
N VAL A 89 5.66 20.11 14.50
CA VAL A 89 4.79 19.14 13.81
C VAL A 89 5.66 18.07 13.14
N LEU A 90 6.76 18.44 12.49
CA LEU A 90 7.72 17.48 11.93
C LEU A 90 8.29 16.56 13.02
N SER A 91 8.66 17.09 14.18
CA SER A 91 9.11 16.28 15.31
C SER A 91 8.04 15.32 15.82
N ASN A 92 6.77 15.72 15.88
CA ASN A 92 5.66 14.84 16.29
C ASN A 92 5.34 13.76 15.25
N LEU A 93 5.57 14.05 13.96
CA LEU A 93 5.31 13.14 12.85
C LEU A 93 6.46 12.16 12.58
N ALA A 94 7.69 12.51 12.95
CA ALA A 94 8.87 11.64 12.87
C ALA A 94 8.73 10.38 13.73
N THR A 95 9.53 9.35 13.47
CA THR A 95 9.49 8.07 14.19
C THR A 95 10.57 7.90 15.26
N ASP A 96 11.52 8.83 15.39
CA ASP A 96 12.75 8.67 16.17
C ASP A 96 13.07 9.85 17.12
N THR A 97 12.15 10.80 17.26
CA THR A 97 12.29 11.96 18.14
C THR A 97 11.62 11.70 19.50
N ARG A 98 11.97 12.53 20.50
CA ARG A 98 11.30 12.52 21.80
C ARG A 98 9.81 12.86 21.68
N GLU A 99 9.47 13.77 20.77
CA GLU A 99 8.11 14.25 20.54
C GLU A 99 7.27 13.32 19.65
N SER A 100 7.85 12.25 19.12
CA SER A 100 7.19 11.33 18.20
C SER A 100 5.90 10.76 18.78
N THR A 101 4.83 10.86 17.99
CA THR A 101 3.52 10.25 18.30
C THR A 101 3.41 8.80 17.84
N LEU A 102 4.41 8.32 17.09
CA LEU A 102 4.53 6.94 16.62
C LEU A 102 6.00 6.49 16.69
N PRO A 103 6.56 6.34 17.90
CA PRO A 103 7.97 6.06 18.06
C PRO A 103 8.30 4.63 17.67
N PHE A 104 9.39 4.45 16.93
CA PHE A 104 9.97 3.15 16.60
C PHE A 104 11.36 3.00 17.21
N GLN A 105 11.73 1.76 17.54
CA GLN A 105 13.11 1.44 17.88
C GLN A 105 14.03 1.66 16.67
N LYS A 106 15.31 1.96 16.93
CA LYS A 106 16.29 2.18 15.86
C LYS A 106 16.38 0.98 14.91
N ASN A 107 16.45 -0.22 15.47
CA ASN A 107 16.50 -1.48 14.73
C ASN A 107 15.17 -2.22 14.88
N VAL A 108 14.35 -2.21 13.83
CA VAL A 108 13.07 -2.93 13.79
C VAL A 108 13.28 -4.25 13.05
N PRO A 109 13.33 -5.41 13.74
CA PRO A 109 13.62 -6.69 13.10
C PRO A 109 12.47 -7.17 12.21
N ASP A 110 11.23 -6.95 12.63
CA ASP A 110 10.03 -7.35 11.89
C ASP A 110 9.84 -6.49 10.63
N LEU A 111 9.74 -7.15 9.46
CA LEU A 111 9.62 -6.48 8.16
C LEU A 111 8.34 -5.64 8.06
N SER A 112 7.22 -6.15 8.59
CA SER A 112 5.93 -5.46 8.53
C SER A 112 5.93 -4.15 9.32
N ARG A 113 6.61 -4.13 10.47
CA ARG A 113 6.79 -2.92 11.28
C ARG A 113 7.81 -1.97 10.67
N ARG A 114 8.85 -2.50 10.02
CA ARG A 114 9.85 -1.68 9.29
C ARG A 114 9.21 -0.94 8.13
N GLU A 115 8.37 -1.63 7.35
CA GLU A 115 7.56 -1.02 6.28
C GLU A 115 6.73 0.15 6.80
N MET A 116 5.99 -0.05 7.90
CA MET A 116 5.17 1.02 8.49
C MET A 116 6.01 2.19 9.01
N LYS A 117 7.20 1.93 9.55
CA LYS A 117 8.13 2.99 10.00
C LYS A 117 8.59 3.85 8.82
N GLU A 118 9.13 3.22 7.78
CA GLU A 118 9.63 3.90 6.58
C GLU A 118 8.51 4.71 5.91
N GLN A 119 7.31 4.14 5.87
CA GLN A 119 6.12 4.78 5.36
C GLN A 119 5.68 5.98 6.21
N ALA A 120 5.66 5.85 7.54
CA ALA A 120 5.34 6.95 8.46
C ALA A 120 6.31 8.13 8.30
N ASP A 121 7.61 7.86 8.20
CA ASP A 121 8.64 8.88 7.98
C ASP A 121 8.45 9.61 6.65
N ARG A 122 8.17 8.86 5.57
CA ARG A 122 7.95 9.42 4.23
C ARG A 122 6.70 10.31 4.19
N ILE A 123 5.60 9.85 4.78
CA ILE A 123 4.36 10.62 4.87
C ILE A 123 4.58 11.87 5.72
N GLY A 124 5.12 11.74 6.93
CA GLY A 124 5.33 12.86 7.86
C GLY A 124 6.13 14.01 7.25
N LYS A 125 7.24 13.69 6.57
CA LYS A 125 8.05 14.69 5.83
C LYS A 125 7.26 15.36 4.71
N THR A 126 6.48 14.59 3.96
CA THR A 126 5.67 15.09 2.85
C THR A 126 4.54 16.01 3.34
N LEU A 127 3.82 15.64 4.40
CA LEU A 127 2.75 16.47 4.95
C LEU A 127 3.28 17.84 5.43
N VAL A 128 4.43 17.86 6.12
CA VAL A 128 5.04 19.13 6.57
C VAL A 128 5.56 19.93 5.38
N LYS A 129 6.11 19.28 4.35
CA LYS A 129 6.51 19.96 3.11
C LYS A 129 5.30 20.69 2.49
N TRP A 130 4.17 20.00 2.32
CA TRP A 130 2.96 20.63 1.80
C TRP A 130 2.46 21.77 2.69
N ALA A 131 2.50 21.62 4.02
CA ALA A 131 2.10 22.69 4.94
C ALA A 131 3.01 23.93 4.88
N ARG A 132 4.31 23.75 4.56
CA ARG A 132 5.26 24.85 4.33
C ARG A 132 5.02 25.54 2.98
N GLU A 133 4.63 24.78 1.96
CA GLU A 133 4.35 25.28 0.60
C GLU A 133 2.93 25.86 0.46
N ALA A 134 2.03 25.57 1.40
CA ALA A 134 0.64 26.00 1.34
C ALA A 134 0.55 27.53 1.26
N PRO A 135 -0.23 28.08 0.31
CA PRO A 135 -0.46 29.52 0.24
C PRO A 135 -1.16 30.00 1.52
N ASN A 136 -1.00 31.28 1.84
CA ASN A 136 -1.78 31.89 2.90
C ASN A 136 -3.27 31.79 2.52
N GLY A 137 -4.02 31.00 3.27
CA GLY A 137 -5.45 30.80 3.04
C GLY A 137 -6.28 31.97 3.57
N PRO A 138 -7.61 31.89 3.43
CA PRO A 138 -8.51 32.81 4.11
C PRO A 138 -8.30 32.68 5.63
N LEU A 139 -7.82 33.76 6.25
CA LEU A 139 -7.61 33.84 7.69
C LEU A 139 -8.96 33.94 8.41
N GLU A 140 -9.14 33.13 9.46
CA GLU A 140 -10.29 33.22 10.36
C GLU A 140 -9.85 33.78 11.72
N PRO A 141 -9.68 35.11 11.87
CA PRO A 141 -9.05 35.70 13.04
C PRO A 141 -9.85 35.47 14.33
N GLU A 142 -11.14 35.17 14.22
CA GLU A 142 -12.07 34.88 15.33
C GLU A 142 -12.21 33.39 15.63
N LEU A 143 -11.46 32.51 14.94
CA LEU A 143 -11.57 31.08 15.14
C LEU A 143 -11.26 30.70 16.60
N ASN A 144 -12.21 30.01 17.23
CA ASN A 144 -12.13 29.61 18.61
C ASN A 144 -12.65 28.18 18.79
N ILE A 145 -11.76 27.23 19.08
CA ILE A 145 -12.12 25.82 19.30
C ILE A 145 -11.51 25.25 20.57
N ARG A 146 -12.28 24.48 21.34
CA ARG A 146 -11.72 23.64 22.40
C ARG A 146 -11.27 22.31 21.82
N SER A 147 -9.99 22.01 21.90
CA SER A 147 -9.40 20.72 21.51
C SER A 147 -9.03 19.93 22.78
N PRO A 148 -9.37 18.62 22.87
CA PRO A 148 -8.81 17.75 23.91
C PRO A 148 -7.28 17.78 23.85
N CYS A 149 -6.60 17.81 25.00
CA CYS A 149 -5.14 17.69 25.02
C CYS A 149 -4.74 16.24 24.68
N GLU A 150 -4.13 16.02 23.52
CA GLU A 150 -3.85 14.67 22.97
C GLU A 150 -2.40 14.23 23.25
N ASN A 151 -1.76 14.80 24.28
CA ASN A 151 -0.36 14.58 24.66
C ASN A 151 0.66 14.79 23.51
N HIS A 152 0.33 15.59 22.50
CA HIS A 152 1.28 16.02 21.47
C HIS A 152 2.36 16.91 22.09
N LEU A 153 3.58 16.39 22.16
CA LEU A 153 4.66 17.05 22.87
C LEU A 153 5.16 18.27 22.10
N LEU A 154 5.47 19.32 22.84
CA LEU A 154 6.15 20.50 22.30
C LEU A 154 7.67 20.36 22.46
N THR A 155 8.40 20.81 21.44
CA THR A 155 9.84 21.10 21.52
C THR A 155 10.06 22.28 22.46
N PRO A 156 11.25 22.39 23.08
CA PRO A 156 11.55 23.51 23.99
C PRO A 156 11.32 24.89 23.38
N ALA A 157 11.63 25.07 22.09
CA ALA A 157 11.38 26.32 21.37
C ALA A 157 9.88 26.66 21.30
N ASN A 158 9.04 25.66 21.05
CA ASN A 158 7.60 25.88 20.94
C ASN A 158 6.89 25.97 22.29
N VAL A 159 7.45 25.40 23.36
CA VAL A 159 7.00 25.70 24.73
C VAL A 159 7.12 27.21 24.99
N ASN A 160 8.28 27.81 24.67
CA ASN A 160 8.48 29.24 24.83
C ASN A 160 7.53 30.08 23.96
N LEU A 161 7.20 29.59 22.76
CA LEU A 161 6.28 30.28 21.85
C LEU A 161 4.82 30.20 22.35
N MET A 162 4.37 29.03 22.79
CA MET A 162 2.98 28.77 23.21
C MET A 162 2.67 29.21 24.64
N PHE A 163 3.67 29.35 25.50
CA PHE A 163 3.49 29.80 26.89
C PHE A 163 4.22 31.12 27.20
N GLY A 164 4.81 31.75 26.18
CA GLY A 164 5.48 33.05 26.31
C GLY A 164 4.51 34.22 26.38
N ARG A 165 5.07 35.42 26.58
CA ARG A 165 4.33 36.68 26.79
C ARG A 165 3.35 37.05 25.67
N ARG A 166 3.60 36.56 24.45
CA ARG A 166 2.82 36.85 23.25
C ARG A 166 1.73 35.82 22.97
N SER A 167 1.70 34.73 23.72
CA SER A 167 0.70 33.68 23.53
C SER A 167 -0.57 33.97 24.30
N GLN A 168 -1.63 33.27 23.93
CA GLN A 168 -2.89 33.24 24.66
C GLN A 168 -3.24 31.78 24.95
N PRO A 169 -3.92 31.46 26.08
CA PRO A 169 -4.27 30.08 26.44
C PRO A 169 -4.97 29.30 25.33
N HIS A 170 -5.74 30.01 24.50
CA HIS A 170 -6.48 29.42 23.39
C HIS A 170 -5.60 28.99 22.20
N LEU A 171 -4.44 29.61 21.98
CA LEU A 171 -3.58 29.28 20.83
C LEU A 171 -3.05 27.86 20.93
N MET A 172 -2.78 27.39 22.16
CA MET A 172 -2.39 26.01 22.38
C MET A 172 -3.49 25.02 21.97
N GLN A 173 -4.77 25.36 22.15
CA GLN A 173 -5.88 24.50 21.73
C GLN A 173 -5.98 24.40 20.21
N LEU A 174 -5.82 25.52 19.51
CA LEU A 174 -5.79 25.56 18.04
C LEU A 174 -4.58 24.79 17.49
N PHE A 175 -3.39 25.03 18.05
CA PHE A 175 -2.19 24.35 17.60
C PHE A 175 -2.21 22.85 17.90
N ASN A 176 -2.73 22.46 19.07
CA ASN A 176 -2.93 21.05 19.40
C ASN A 176 -3.93 20.36 18.45
N GLU A 177 -5.02 21.04 18.07
CA GLU A 177 -5.92 20.50 17.05
C GLU A 177 -5.21 20.32 15.72
N TYR A 178 -4.45 21.32 15.26
CA TYR A 178 -3.69 21.23 14.01
C TYR A 178 -2.71 20.05 14.03
N MET A 179 -1.92 19.90 15.10
CA MET A 179 -1.02 18.77 15.28
C MET A 179 -1.77 17.44 15.25
N HIS A 180 -2.91 17.36 15.95
CA HIS A 180 -3.72 16.15 15.98
C HIS A 180 -4.27 15.77 14.61
N GLN A 181 -4.79 16.72 13.83
CA GLN A 181 -5.27 16.47 12.47
C GLN A 181 -4.15 15.99 11.54
N MET A 182 -2.95 16.57 11.66
CA MET A 182 -1.77 16.12 10.90
C MET A 182 -1.33 14.70 11.29
N VAL A 183 -1.40 14.35 12.58
CA VAL A 183 -1.10 13.00 13.10
C VAL A 183 -2.13 11.99 12.61
N LEU A 184 -3.43 12.31 12.68
CA LEU A 184 -4.49 11.47 12.14
C LEU A 184 -4.30 11.24 10.64
N LEU A 185 -3.95 12.28 9.89
CA LEU A 185 -3.74 12.17 8.44
C LEU A 185 -2.52 11.31 8.12
N ARG A 186 -1.39 11.49 8.83
CA ARG A 186 -0.21 10.62 8.64
C ARG A 186 -0.60 9.16 8.82
N ASP A 187 -1.29 8.86 9.91
CA ASP A 187 -1.65 7.48 10.24
C ASP A 187 -2.65 6.91 9.24
N ALA A 188 -3.67 7.68 8.85
CA ALA A 188 -4.66 7.27 7.86
C ALA A 188 -4.06 6.90 6.49
N LEU A 189 -2.92 7.50 6.14
CA LEU A 189 -2.21 7.27 4.88
C LEU A 189 -1.21 6.11 4.91
N LEU A 190 -0.92 5.54 6.09
CA LEU A 190 0.01 4.41 6.23
C LEU A 190 -0.29 3.24 5.28
N PRO A 191 -1.56 2.87 5.00
CA PRO A 191 -1.84 1.75 4.11
C PRO A 191 -1.38 1.92 2.65
N PHE A 192 -1.09 3.13 2.15
CA PHE A 192 -1.03 3.40 0.72
C PHE A 192 0.37 3.78 0.22
N GLN A 193 0.93 3.04 -0.74
CA GLN A 193 2.23 3.33 -1.34
C GLN A 193 2.21 4.66 -2.12
N ASN A 194 1.21 4.92 -2.96
CA ASN A 194 0.98 6.20 -3.61
C ASN A 194 -0.02 7.06 -2.82
N PHE A 195 0.26 7.26 -1.52
CA PHE A 195 -0.68 7.92 -0.62
C PHE A 195 -1.15 9.29 -1.13
N ASP A 196 -0.30 10.03 -1.83
CA ASP A 196 -0.54 11.39 -2.33
C ASP A 196 -1.62 11.47 -3.41
N GLU A 197 -1.92 10.36 -4.09
CA GLU A 197 -2.95 10.28 -5.13
C GLU A 197 -4.32 9.84 -4.59
N VAL A 198 -4.38 9.33 -3.35
CA VAL A 198 -5.60 8.73 -2.78
C VAL A 198 -6.71 9.77 -2.65
N LEU A 199 -7.89 9.46 -3.20
CA LEU A 199 -9.07 10.32 -3.10
C LEU A 199 -9.90 9.99 -1.85
N ILE A 200 -9.86 10.88 -0.86
CA ILE A 200 -10.48 10.67 0.45
C ILE A 200 -11.84 11.39 0.49
N PRO A 201 -12.96 10.66 0.61
CA PRO A 201 -14.26 11.27 0.83
C PRO A 201 -14.38 11.77 2.27
N ILE A 202 -14.75 13.04 2.43
CA ILE A 202 -15.09 13.69 3.69
C ILE A 202 -16.58 13.99 3.65
N ASP A 203 -17.36 13.47 4.59
CA ASP A 203 -18.81 13.67 4.62
C ASP A 203 -19.24 15.02 5.21
N GLY A 204 -18.30 15.77 5.81
CA GLY A 204 -18.52 17.07 6.49
C GLY A 204 -19.46 17.02 7.69
N LYS A 205 -20.00 15.84 8.02
CA LYS A 205 -20.92 15.57 9.14
C LYS A 205 -20.20 14.88 10.29
N ALA A 206 -19.10 14.19 9.99
CA ALA A 206 -18.22 13.55 10.94
C ALA A 206 -17.56 14.56 11.90
N ALA A 207 -17.07 14.04 13.03
CA ALA A 207 -16.34 14.81 14.04
C ALA A 207 -15.29 15.74 13.42
N ARG A 208 -15.11 16.93 14.02
CA ARG A 208 -14.15 17.99 13.64
C ARG A 208 -12.95 17.47 12.81
N GLY A 209 -12.89 17.85 11.54
CA GLY A 209 -11.85 17.38 10.61
C GLY A 209 -11.97 15.89 10.30
N ILE A 210 -10.92 15.11 10.57
CA ILE A 210 -10.87 13.66 10.34
C ILE A 210 -10.88 12.83 11.62
N ARG A 211 -11.36 13.39 12.75
CA ARG A 211 -11.40 12.70 14.06
C ARG A 211 -12.24 11.43 14.11
N HIS A 212 -13.18 11.24 13.18
CA HIS A 212 -13.94 9.99 13.08
C HIS A 212 -13.06 8.74 12.85
N LEU A 213 -11.78 8.93 12.46
CA LEU A 213 -10.80 7.87 12.31
C LEU A 213 -10.10 7.46 13.62
N GLU A 214 -10.29 8.19 14.73
CA GLU A 214 -9.65 7.88 16.01
C GLU A 214 -9.86 6.41 16.47
N PRO A 215 -11.07 5.82 16.38
CA PRO A 215 -11.28 4.44 16.82
C PRO A 215 -10.54 3.42 15.95
N SER A 216 -10.59 3.57 14.62
CA SER A 216 -9.93 2.66 13.68
C SER A 216 -8.40 2.81 13.74
N ARG A 217 -7.91 4.05 13.92
CA ARG A 217 -6.52 4.35 14.20
C ARG A 217 -6.04 3.64 15.47
N ALA A 218 -6.75 3.75 16.58
CA ALA A 218 -6.35 3.13 17.84
C ALA A 218 -6.20 1.60 17.72
N GLN A 219 -7.12 0.95 17.01
CA GLN A 219 -7.07 -0.48 16.73
C GLN A 219 -5.86 -0.86 15.86
N PHE A 220 -5.60 -0.10 14.79
CA PHE A 220 -4.47 -0.34 13.90
C PHE A 220 -3.13 -0.15 14.62
N LEU A 221 -2.97 0.95 15.36
CA LEU A 221 -1.75 1.23 16.10
C LEU A 221 -1.50 0.22 17.23
N THR A 222 -2.55 -0.26 17.90
CA THR A 222 -2.43 -1.36 18.87
C THR A 222 -1.83 -2.60 18.20
N THR A 223 -2.30 -2.95 17.00
CA THR A 223 -1.76 -4.09 16.22
C THR A 223 -0.29 -3.85 15.87
N LEU A 224 0.05 -2.67 15.38
CA LEU A 224 1.43 -2.28 15.01
C LEU A 224 2.43 -2.35 16.17
N VAL A 225 1.98 -2.03 17.39
CA VAL A 225 2.85 -2.01 18.58
C VAL A 225 2.93 -3.38 19.26
N THR A 226 1.83 -4.15 19.27
CA THR A 226 1.73 -5.41 20.04
C THR A 226 1.96 -6.68 19.23
N LYS A 227 1.86 -6.62 17.89
CA LYS A 227 1.92 -7.77 16.97
C LYS A 227 2.68 -7.41 15.69
N SER A 228 2.87 -8.40 14.81
CA SER A 228 3.21 -8.13 13.41
C SER A 228 1.97 -7.57 12.68
N VAL A 229 2.20 -6.61 11.79
CA VAL A 229 1.15 -6.04 10.97
C VAL A 229 0.72 -7.08 9.94
N THR A 230 -0.58 -7.24 9.74
CA THR A 230 -1.14 -8.21 8.79
C THR A 230 -1.83 -7.50 7.63
N GLN A 231 -1.94 -8.17 6.47
CA GLN A 231 -2.69 -7.64 5.33
C GLN A 231 -4.12 -7.24 5.71
N ALA A 232 -4.80 -8.07 6.50
CA ALA A 232 -6.16 -7.81 6.96
C ALA A 232 -6.24 -6.55 7.82
N SER A 233 -5.26 -6.29 8.69
CA SER A 233 -5.22 -5.06 9.50
C SER A 233 -5.00 -3.80 8.66
N VAL A 234 -4.12 -3.86 7.66
CA VAL A 234 -3.87 -2.75 6.71
C VAL A 234 -5.12 -2.45 5.90
N LEU A 235 -5.76 -3.50 5.36
CA LEU A 235 -6.98 -3.36 4.57
C LEU A 235 -8.16 -2.86 5.39
N SER A 236 -8.34 -3.37 6.62
CA SER A 236 -9.39 -2.90 7.53
C SER A 236 -9.26 -1.40 7.81
N TYR A 237 -8.03 -0.90 7.96
CA TYR A 237 -7.81 0.52 8.21
C TYR A 237 -8.02 1.37 6.95
N ALA A 238 -7.55 0.90 5.78
CA ALA A 238 -7.84 1.54 4.49
C ALA A 238 -9.35 1.64 4.20
N LYS A 239 -10.11 0.59 4.53
CA LYS A 239 -11.59 0.58 4.41
C LYS A 239 -12.23 1.59 5.33
N ALA A 240 -11.76 1.70 6.58
CA ALA A 240 -12.29 2.68 7.53
C ALA A 240 -12.16 4.13 7.02
N LEU A 241 -11.09 4.43 6.26
CA LEU A 241 -10.88 5.73 5.63
C LEU A 241 -11.74 5.94 4.39
N LEU A 242 -11.74 5.00 3.45
CA LEU A 242 -12.27 5.24 2.10
C LEU A 242 -13.67 4.68 1.85
N ALA A 243 -14.04 3.60 2.53
CA ALA A 243 -15.25 2.84 2.25
C ALA A 243 -15.72 2.03 3.48
N PRO A 244 -16.14 2.70 4.57
CA PRO A 244 -16.47 2.03 5.83
C PRO A 244 -17.68 1.08 5.72
N GLY A 245 -18.52 1.24 4.69
CA GLY A 245 -19.68 0.39 4.41
C GLY A 245 -19.39 -0.90 3.62
N LEU A 246 -18.13 -1.18 3.26
CA LEU A 246 -17.79 -2.43 2.59
C LEU A 246 -18.08 -3.65 3.50
N PRO A 247 -18.53 -4.78 2.94
CA PRO A 247 -18.81 -5.98 3.71
C PRO A 247 -17.57 -6.50 4.44
N ARG A 248 -17.78 -7.30 5.48
CA ARG A 248 -16.73 -8.11 6.10
C ARG A 248 -16.67 -9.47 5.40
N SER A 249 -15.47 -10.02 5.29
CA SER A 249 -15.24 -11.41 4.88
C SER A 249 -14.29 -12.07 5.87
N ASP A 250 -14.25 -13.40 5.86
CA ASP A 250 -13.45 -14.18 6.82
C ASP A 250 -11.95 -13.90 6.72
N THR A 251 -11.47 -13.56 5.52
CA THR A 251 -10.06 -13.21 5.27
C THR A 251 -9.76 -11.72 5.51
N GLY A 252 -10.80 -10.89 5.57
CA GLY A 252 -10.71 -9.43 5.49
C GLY A 252 -10.57 -8.85 4.07
N GLY A 253 -10.21 -9.67 3.07
CA GLY A 253 -9.91 -9.30 1.69
C GLY A 253 -8.44 -8.94 1.43
N TYR A 254 -8.12 -8.55 0.19
CA TYR A 254 -6.79 -8.03 -0.19
C TYR A 254 -6.81 -6.67 -0.90
N GLY A 255 -7.98 -6.20 -1.31
CA GLY A 255 -8.18 -4.93 -2.01
C GLY A 255 -9.66 -4.61 -2.09
N PHE A 256 -10.01 -3.47 -2.66
CA PHE A 256 -11.41 -3.11 -2.88
C PHE A 256 -11.59 -2.03 -3.94
N GLN A 257 -12.77 -1.98 -4.53
CA GLN A 257 -13.27 -0.83 -5.28
C GLN A 257 -14.17 0.02 -4.38
N TYR A 258 -14.11 1.34 -4.54
CA TYR A 258 -15.01 2.30 -3.90
C TYR A 258 -15.43 3.40 -4.89
N GLU A 259 -16.19 4.39 -4.42
CA GLU A 259 -16.80 5.40 -5.29
C GLU A 259 -15.81 6.18 -6.17
N HIS A 260 -14.56 6.37 -5.72
CA HIS A 260 -13.58 7.22 -6.42
C HIS A 260 -12.43 6.45 -7.10
N GLY A 261 -12.37 5.13 -6.98
CA GLY A 261 -11.36 4.30 -7.65
C GLY A 261 -11.25 2.90 -7.04
N SER A 262 -10.10 2.27 -7.23
CA SER A 262 -9.81 0.95 -6.65
C SER A 262 -8.51 0.96 -5.86
N ILE A 263 -8.43 0.05 -4.90
CA ILE A 263 -7.30 -0.20 -4.01
C ILE A 263 -6.84 -1.63 -4.27
N LEU A 264 -5.60 -1.77 -4.72
CA LEU A 264 -4.98 -3.03 -5.10
C LEU A 264 -3.75 -3.31 -4.22
N PRO A 265 -3.26 -4.56 -4.13
CA PRO A 265 -1.95 -4.83 -3.56
C PRO A 265 -0.86 -4.09 -4.33
N ALA A 266 0.01 -3.35 -3.63
CA ALA A 266 1.02 -2.51 -4.27
C ALA A 266 2.13 -3.28 -4.99
N VAL A 267 2.26 -4.59 -4.75
CA VAL A 267 3.14 -5.46 -5.57
C VAL A 267 2.81 -5.40 -7.07
N LEU A 268 1.58 -5.03 -7.45
CA LEU A 268 1.17 -4.89 -8.85
C LEU A 268 1.60 -3.58 -9.53
N SER A 269 2.06 -2.57 -8.77
CA SER A 269 2.47 -1.29 -9.35
C SER A 269 3.86 -1.32 -9.98
N GLY A 270 4.60 -2.43 -9.84
CA GLY A 270 5.97 -2.60 -10.30
C GLY A 270 6.99 -1.81 -9.49
N GLY A 271 8.27 -2.09 -9.70
CA GLY A 271 9.37 -1.45 -8.99
C GLY A 271 9.63 -2.08 -7.62
N GLU A 272 10.00 -1.25 -6.64
CA GLU A 272 10.26 -1.72 -5.27
C GLU A 272 9.00 -2.32 -4.65
N THR A 273 9.08 -3.59 -4.23
CA THR A 273 7.89 -4.27 -3.73
C THR A 273 7.67 -4.07 -2.23
N PRO A 274 6.55 -3.44 -1.85
CA PRO A 274 6.14 -3.38 -0.46
C PRO A 274 5.64 -4.75 0.00
N PHE A 275 5.62 -4.94 1.31
CA PHE A 275 5.13 -6.14 1.97
C PHE A 275 3.61 -6.14 2.12
N HIS A 276 3.01 -5.13 2.76
CA HIS A 276 1.56 -5.04 2.98
C HIS A 276 0.90 -3.82 2.34
N LEU A 277 1.66 -2.85 1.83
CA LEU A 277 1.07 -1.63 1.27
C LEU A 277 0.11 -1.92 0.12
N LEU A 278 -0.84 -1.00 -0.01
CA LEU A 278 -1.86 -0.95 -1.03
C LEU A 278 -1.53 0.17 -2.02
N TYR A 279 -2.05 0.07 -3.23
CA TYR A 279 -1.87 1.05 -4.28
C TYR A 279 -3.24 1.50 -4.77
N TYR A 280 -3.44 2.81 -4.80
CA TYR A 280 -4.65 3.42 -5.28
C TYR A 280 -4.58 3.62 -6.80
N VAL A 281 -5.67 3.29 -7.49
CA VAL A 281 -5.77 3.39 -8.95
C VAL A 281 -7.08 4.08 -9.31
N HIS A 282 -7.01 5.03 -10.25
CA HIS A 282 -8.15 5.81 -10.75
C HIS A 282 -9.02 5.01 -11.73
N THR A 283 -9.46 3.82 -11.32
CA THR A 283 -10.22 2.91 -12.17
C THR A 283 -11.29 2.16 -11.38
N LYS A 284 -12.34 1.76 -12.09
CA LYS A 284 -13.35 0.82 -11.62
C LYS A 284 -13.37 -0.40 -12.53
N PHE A 285 -13.40 -1.57 -11.91
CA PHE A 285 -13.56 -2.86 -12.59
C PHE A 285 -15.02 -3.18 -12.90
N ASP A 286 -15.95 -2.70 -12.06
CA ASP A 286 -17.39 -2.74 -12.35
C ASP A 286 -17.99 -1.35 -12.04
N PRO A 287 -18.20 -0.51 -13.06
CA PRO A 287 -18.77 0.83 -12.88
C PRO A 287 -20.20 0.85 -12.33
N SER A 288 -20.94 -0.26 -12.44
CA SER A 288 -22.33 -0.35 -11.96
C SER A 288 -22.42 -0.45 -10.44
N GLN A 289 -21.35 -0.93 -9.79
CA GLN A 289 -21.28 -1.08 -8.35
C GLN A 289 -20.34 -0.04 -7.73
N LYS A 290 -20.81 0.62 -6.67
CA LYS A 290 -19.98 1.59 -5.94
C LYS A 290 -18.85 0.92 -5.17
N ASN A 291 -19.17 -0.14 -4.44
CA ASN A 291 -18.29 -0.76 -3.45
C ASN A 291 -18.17 -2.25 -3.71
N ILE A 292 -16.94 -2.75 -3.88
CA ILE A 292 -16.64 -4.16 -4.09
C ILE A 292 -15.43 -4.52 -3.23
N LEU A 293 -15.54 -5.54 -2.39
CA LEU A 293 -14.40 -6.13 -1.70
C LEU A 293 -13.76 -7.19 -2.61
N PHE A 294 -12.44 -7.11 -2.80
CA PHE A 294 -11.69 -8.17 -3.47
C PHE A 294 -11.20 -9.19 -2.46
N ASP A 295 -11.60 -10.45 -2.65
CA ASP A 295 -11.31 -11.54 -1.73
C ASP A 295 -10.59 -12.70 -2.42
N TYR A 296 -9.83 -13.44 -1.63
CA TYR A 296 -8.99 -14.55 -2.04
C TYR A 296 -9.81 -15.69 -2.65
N GLN A 297 -9.24 -16.33 -3.67
CA GLN A 297 -9.77 -17.59 -4.19
C GLN A 297 -9.83 -18.67 -3.11
N PHE A 298 -8.75 -18.79 -2.32
CA PHE A 298 -8.67 -19.69 -1.19
C PHE A 298 -8.58 -18.87 0.10
N SER A 299 -9.63 -18.89 0.91
CA SER A 299 -9.68 -18.15 2.18
C SER A 299 -8.54 -18.59 3.10
N ASP A 300 -8.44 -19.90 3.33
CA ASP A 300 -7.31 -20.56 3.97
C ASP A 300 -6.51 -21.38 2.94
N TYR A 301 -5.22 -21.03 2.77
CA TYR A 301 -4.34 -21.74 1.86
C TYR A 301 -3.93 -23.13 2.38
N TYR A 302 -4.00 -23.38 3.69
CA TYR A 302 -3.72 -24.70 4.25
C TYR A 302 -4.75 -25.73 3.80
N THR A 303 -5.99 -25.32 3.57
CA THR A 303 -7.08 -26.19 3.10
C THR A 303 -7.27 -26.18 1.58
N ALA A 304 -6.49 -25.39 0.84
CA ALA A 304 -6.58 -25.34 -0.61
C ALA A 304 -6.22 -26.70 -1.24
N PRO A 305 -6.86 -27.12 -2.35
CA PRO A 305 -6.42 -28.29 -3.10
C PRO A 305 -4.95 -28.14 -3.53
N ARG A 306 -4.20 -29.24 -3.47
CA ARG A 306 -2.75 -29.26 -3.72
C ARG A 306 -2.42 -30.19 -4.89
N PRO A 307 -2.68 -29.77 -6.14
CA PRO A 307 -2.28 -30.54 -7.31
C PRO A 307 -0.76 -30.70 -7.36
N GLU A 308 -0.33 -31.81 -7.94
CA GLU A 308 1.10 -32.06 -8.18
C GLU A 308 1.62 -31.11 -9.26
N ILE A 309 2.85 -30.63 -9.09
CA ILE A 309 3.53 -29.84 -10.12
C ILE A 309 3.64 -30.66 -11.42
N PRO A 310 3.47 -30.03 -12.61
CA PRO A 310 3.69 -30.72 -13.87
C PRO A 310 5.11 -31.31 -13.97
N ALA A 311 5.27 -32.31 -14.85
CA ALA A 311 6.55 -32.98 -15.02
C ALA A 311 7.64 -31.99 -15.45
N GLY A 312 8.74 -31.97 -14.69
CA GLY A 312 9.93 -31.18 -15.01
C GLY A 312 11.07 -32.04 -15.57
N SER A 313 12.16 -31.39 -15.93
CA SER A 313 13.39 -32.07 -16.36
C SER A 313 14.38 -32.14 -15.20
N GLU A 314 14.90 -33.33 -14.89
CA GLU A 314 16.00 -33.46 -13.94
C GLU A 314 17.29 -32.92 -14.56
N VAL A 315 17.92 -31.95 -13.89
CA VAL A 315 19.11 -31.27 -14.37
C VAL A 315 20.22 -31.39 -13.34
N GLN A 316 21.39 -31.82 -13.82
CA GLN A 316 22.60 -31.94 -13.00
C GLN A 316 23.14 -30.56 -12.60
N ALA A 317 23.80 -30.48 -11.44
CA ALA A 317 24.32 -29.24 -10.88
C ALA A 317 25.12 -28.36 -11.87
N LYS A 318 25.96 -28.98 -12.70
CA LYS A 318 26.77 -28.29 -13.72
C LYS A 318 25.94 -27.61 -14.81
N ASP A 319 24.78 -28.16 -15.14
CA ASP A 319 23.89 -27.65 -16.20
C ASP A 319 22.96 -26.56 -15.65
N LEU A 320 22.80 -26.46 -14.32
CA LEU A 320 22.06 -25.39 -13.67
C LEU A 320 22.73 -24.02 -13.79
N LEU A 321 24.04 -23.97 -14.06
CA LEU A 321 24.78 -22.73 -14.34
C LEU A 321 24.31 -22.02 -15.61
N LYS A 322 23.53 -22.68 -16.46
CA LYS A 322 22.99 -22.12 -17.70
C LYS A 322 21.71 -21.31 -17.47
N PHE A 323 21.19 -21.28 -16.25
CA PHE A 323 19.94 -20.60 -15.89
C PHE A 323 20.18 -19.30 -15.10
N PRO A 324 19.21 -18.37 -15.17
CA PRO A 324 18.14 -18.31 -16.16
C PRO A 324 18.78 -17.98 -17.52
N SER A 325 18.53 -18.79 -18.53
CA SER A 325 19.07 -18.51 -19.87
C SER A 325 18.44 -17.21 -20.38
N GLU A 326 19.20 -16.36 -21.07
CA GLU A 326 18.66 -15.20 -21.79
C GLU A 326 17.62 -15.71 -22.81
N VAL A 327 16.34 -15.66 -22.47
CA VAL A 327 15.27 -16.01 -23.40
C VAL A 327 15.21 -14.88 -24.43
N ALA A 328 15.61 -15.16 -25.67
CA ALA A 328 15.68 -14.17 -26.76
C ALA A 328 14.31 -13.56 -27.15
N THR A 329 13.20 -14.06 -26.61
CA THR A 329 11.84 -13.56 -26.86
C THR A 329 10.97 -13.66 -25.61
N PRO A 330 10.25 -12.60 -25.22
CA PRO A 330 9.24 -12.64 -24.15
C PRO A 330 8.24 -13.76 -24.41
N VAL A 331 7.83 -14.52 -23.39
CA VAL A 331 6.79 -15.57 -23.52
C VAL A 331 5.38 -14.96 -23.46
N PHE A 332 5.28 -13.81 -22.81
CA PHE A 332 4.07 -13.06 -22.56
C PHE A 332 3.80 -12.01 -23.63
N GLN A 333 2.51 -11.83 -23.97
CA GLN A 333 2.03 -10.87 -24.96
C GLN A 333 1.30 -9.68 -24.32
N ASN A 334 0.27 -9.94 -23.50
CA ASN A 334 -0.57 -8.91 -22.89
C ASN A 334 -1.09 -9.30 -21.51
N ALA A 335 -1.27 -8.30 -20.63
CA ALA A 335 -1.83 -8.48 -19.29
C ALA A 335 -3.04 -7.59 -19.05
N SER A 336 -4.01 -8.12 -18.32
CA SER A 336 -5.14 -7.35 -17.81
C SER A 336 -5.56 -7.81 -16.42
N LEU A 337 -6.19 -6.91 -15.68
CA LEU A 337 -6.90 -7.21 -14.44
C LEU A 337 -8.40 -7.26 -14.73
N GLY A 338 -9.05 -8.34 -14.28
CA GLY A 338 -10.49 -8.52 -14.51
C GLY A 338 -11.18 -9.25 -13.38
N LEU A 339 -12.43 -8.86 -13.09
CA LEU A 339 -13.26 -9.58 -12.13
C LEU A 339 -13.60 -10.96 -12.68
N VAL A 340 -13.56 -11.97 -11.80
CA VAL A 340 -14.10 -13.29 -12.10
C VAL A 340 -15.60 -13.13 -12.38
N PRO A 341 -16.11 -13.65 -13.51
CA PRO A 341 -17.54 -13.63 -13.80
C PRO A 341 -18.34 -14.29 -12.68
N SER A 342 -19.40 -13.61 -12.24
CA SER A 342 -20.33 -14.12 -11.24
C SER A 342 -21.74 -13.92 -11.77
N THR A 343 -22.60 -14.93 -11.61
CA THR A 343 -24.03 -14.82 -11.91
C THR A 343 -24.78 -13.99 -10.87
N GLU A 344 -24.19 -13.82 -9.69
CA GLU A 344 -24.75 -13.02 -8.60
C GLU A 344 -24.04 -11.66 -8.51
N SER A 345 -24.83 -10.59 -8.38
CA SER A 345 -24.35 -9.25 -8.08
C SER A 345 -23.92 -9.17 -6.61
N THR A 346 -22.78 -9.75 -6.29
CA THR A 346 -22.20 -9.72 -4.94
C THR A 346 -21.26 -8.54 -4.76
N THR A 347 -21.23 -7.98 -3.55
CA THR A 347 -20.27 -6.95 -3.14
C THR A 347 -18.91 -7.52 -2.72
N VAL A 348 -18.73 -8.84 -2.79
CA VAL A 348 -17.46 -9.55 -2.57
C VAL A 348 -17.15 -10.34 -3.83
N ARG A 349 -16.02 -10.06 -4.46
CA ARG A 349 -15.63 -10.60 -5.77
C ARG A 349 -14.17 -10.99 -5.78
N GLN A 350 -13.79 -11.82 -6.74
CA GLN A 350 -12.39 -12.18 -7.00
C GLN A 350 -11.88 -11.36 -8.19
N LEU A 351 -10.62 -10.90 -8.09
CA LEU A 351 -9.91 -10.20 -9.15
C LEU A 351 -8.75 -11.08 -9.63
N GLU A 352 -8.65 -11.26 -10.95
CA GLU A 352 -7.58 -12.05 -11.56
C GLU A 352 -6.63 -11.17 -12.36
N LEU A 353 -5.34 -11.51 -12.27
CA LEU A 353 -4.35 -11.18 -13.29
C LEU A 353 -4.52 -12.16 -14.44
N ARG A 354 -4.91 -11.64 -15.60
CA ARG A 354 -5.08 -12.39 -16.84
C ARG A 354 -3.88 -12.16 -17.73
N LEU A 355 -3.19 -13.23 -18.08
CA LEU A 355 -2.05 -13.21 -19.00
C LEU A 355 -2.43 -13.89 -20.30
N GLU A 356 -2.11 -13.23 -21.41
CA GLU A 356 -2.14 -13.78 -22.77
C GLU A 356 -0.69 -14.07 -23.20
N PHE A 357 -0.43 -15.28 -23.67
CA PHE A 357 0.89 -15.72 -24.11
C PHE A 357 0.97 -15.79 -25.64
N ASN A 358 2.20 -15.79 -26.18
CA ASN A 358 2.44 -15.82 -27.63
C ASN A 358 1.87 -17.05 -28.35
N ASN A 359 1.57 -18.13 -27.62
CA ASN A 359 0.91 -19.32 -28.15
C ASN A 359 -0.63 -19.20 -28.22
N GLY A 360 -1.19 -18.02 -27.93
CA GLY A 360 -2.62 -17.73 -27.92
C GLY A 360 -3.37 -18.30 -26.71
N LYS A 361 -2.68 -18.92 -25.75
CA LYS A 361 -3.31 -19.39 -24.51
C LYS A 361 -3.41 -18.25 -23.51
N CYS A 362 -4.46 -18.32 -22.69
CA CYS A 362 -4.71 -17.36 -21.61
C CYS A 362 -4.79 -18.08 -20.27
N VAL A 363 -4.35 -17.41 -19.20
CA VAL A 363 -4.48 -17.87 -17.82
C VAL A 363 -5.00 -16.73 -16.94
N GLY A 364 -5.89 -17.05 -16.00
CA GLY A 364 -6.25 -16.19 -14.87
C GLY A 364 -5.58 -16.69 -13.59
N VAL A 365 -5.00 -15.76 -12.82
CA VAL A 365 -4.43 -16.03 -11.49
C VAL A 365 -5.01 -15.03 -10.50
N ASP A 366 -5.56 -15.51 -9.38
CA ASP A 366 -6.12 -14.65 -8.33
C ASP A 366 -5.05 -13.68 -7.79
N VAL A 367 -5.34 -12.39 -7.85
CA VAL A 367 -4.47 -11.32 -7.34
C VAL A 367 -4.19 -11.49 -5.85
N GLY A 368 -5.18 -12.00 -5.11
CA GLY A 368 -5.02 -12.34 -3.70
C GLY A 368 -3.91 -13.36 -3.48
N GLN A 369 -3.95 -14.48 -4.22
CA GLN A 369 -2.89 -15.49 -4.16
C GLN A 369 -1.54 -14.95 -4.59
N ILE A 370 -1.46 -14.11 -5.63
CA ILE A 370 -0.19 -13.46 -6.04
C ILE A 370 0.41 -12.67 -4.88
N ALA A 371 -0.39 -11.78 -4.27
CA ALA A 371 0.05 -10.97 -3.15
C ALA A 371 0.39 -11.81 -1.91
N ARG A 372 -0.33 -12.91 -1.69
CA ARG A 372 -0.03 -13.88 -0.62
C ARG A 372 1.32 -14.57 -0.90
N GLY A 373 1.50 -15.15 -2.08
CA GLY A 373 2.72 -15.81 -2.50
C GLY A 373 3.94 -14.91 -2.34
N HIS A 374 3.84 -13.65 -2.78
CA HIS A 374 4.90 -12.64 -2.59
C HIS A 374 5.25 -12.42 -1.11
N ARG A 375 4.26 -12.25 -0.23
CA ARG A 375 4.51 -12.04 1.21
C ARG A 375 5.22 -13.24 1.84
N TYR A 376 4.75 -14.45 1.55
CA TYR A 376 5.33 -15.66 2.15
C TYR A 376 6.63 -16.12 1.47
N ALA A 377 6.94 -15.62 0.27
CA ALA A 377 8.18 -15.95 -0.41
C ALA A 377 9.42 -15.46 0.36
N TYR A 378 10.46 -16.28 0.35
CA TYR A 378 11.78 -15.97 0.89
C TYR A 378 12.62 -15.29 -0.18
N GLN A 379 13.55 -14.43 0.24
CA GLN A 379 14.59 -13.92 -0.67
C GLN A 379 15.85 -14.76 -0.51
N ALA A 380 16.52 -15.05 -1.62
CA ALA A 380 17.87 -15.60 -1.59
C ALA A 380 18.82 -14.62 -0.88
N HIS A 381 19.78 -15.14 -0.13
CA HIS A 381 20.74 -14.32 0.61
C HIS A 381 21.81 -13.73 -0.33
N SER A 382 22.21 -12.49 -0.08
CA SER A 382 23.38 -11.88 -0.73
C SER A 382 24.68 -12.53 -0.22
N GLY A 383 25.04 -13.69 -0.77
CA GLY A 383 26.25 -14.46 -0.41
C GLY A 383 27.32 -14.41 -1.49
N LYS A 384 28.57 -14.74 -1.13
CA LYS A 384 29.76 -14.81 -2.02
C LYS A 384 29.53 -15.75 -3.22
N GLU A 385 30.42 -15.60 -4.22
CA GLU A 385 30.45 -16.29 -5.52
C GLU A 385 29.78 -17.67 -5.54
N ALA A 386 29.02 -17.92 -6.61
CA ALA A 386 28.26 -19.13 -6.84
C ALA A 386 29.13 -20.39 -6.73
N GLU A 387 29.16 -21.00 -5.54
CA GLU A 387 29.58 -22.38 -5.39
C GLU A 387 28.63 -23.28 -6.19
N LEU A 388 29.17 -24.35 -6.78
CA LEU A 388 28.39 -25.33 -7.52
C LEU A 388 27.27 -25.87 -6.62
N PRO A 389 26.01 -25.89 -7.07
CA PRO A 389 24.92 -26.42 -6.26
C PRO A 389 25.23 -27.88 -5.90
N ALA A 390 25.07 -28.23 -4.62
CA ALA A 390 25.42 -29.56 -4.12
C ALA A 390 24.46 -30.67 -4.58
N GLN A 391 23.28 -30.31 -5.13
CA GLN A 391 22.20 -31.25 -5.46
C GLN A 391 21.65 -31.03 -6.89
N ALA A 392 21.19 -32.13 -7.49
CA ALA A 392 20.38 -32.07 -8.71
C ALA A 392 19.06 -31.34 -8.42
N ALA A 393 18.53 -30.65 -9.42
CA ALA A 393 17.26 -29.94 -9.32
C ALA A 393 16.35 -30.32 -10.48
N ILE A 394 15.04 -30.18 -10.24
CA ILE A 394 14.02 -30.41 -11.26
C ILE A 394 13.65 -29.05 -11.84
N VAL A 395 13.93 -28.84 -13.12
CA VAL A 395 13.63 -27.58 -13.82
C VAL A 395 12.25 -27.66 -14.47
N HIS A 396 11.45 -26.62 -14.25
CA HIS A 396 10.06 -26.52 -14.70
C HIS A 396 9.86 -25.30 -15.58
N SER A 397 9.01 -25.42 -16.59
CA SER A 397 8.52 -24.28 -17.35
C SER A 397 7.51 -23.49 -16.53
N ALA A 398 7.73 -22.17 -16.37
CA ALA A 398 6.74 -21.29 -15.75
C ALA A 398 5.39 -21.33 -16.48
N LEU A 399 5.42 -21.45 -17.82
CA LEU A 399 4.22 -21.54 -18.64
C LEU A 399 3.40 -22.81 -18.35
N ASP A 400 4.06 -23.95 -18.14
CA ASP A 400 3.36 -25.22 -17.85
C ASP A 400 2.72 -25.20 -16.46
N ILE A 401 3.39 -24.57 -15.48
CA ILE A 401 2.82 -24.33 -14.14
C ILE A 401 1.59 -23.42 -14.22
N LEU A 402 1.69 -22.32 -14.97
CA LEU A 402 0.60 -21.35 -15.10
C LEU A 402 -0.62 -21.97 -15.81
N LEU A 403 -0.39 -22.76 -16.86
CA LEU A 403 -1.42 -23.43 -17.65
C LEU A 403 -1.89 -24.76 -17.06
N HIS A 404 -1.44 -25.12 -15.86
CA HIS A 404 -1.83 -26.36 -15.22
C HIS A 404 -3.36 -26.43 -15.06
N PRO A 405 -4.01 -27.52 -15.52
CA PRO A 405 -5.47 -27.60 -15.61
C PRO A 405 -6.14 -27.77 -14.24
N ASP A 406 -5.44 -28.37 -13.28
CA ASP A 406 -6.03 -28.66 -11.98
C ASP A 406 -6.19 -27.39 -11.14
N HIS A 407 -7.34 -27.30 -10.48
CA HIS A 407 -7.67 -26.21 -9.58
C HIS A 407 -7.00 -26.41 -8.22
N GLY A 408 -6.20 -25.43 -7.78
CA GLY A 408 -5.53 -25.47 -6.49
C GLY A 408 -4.25 -24.64 -6.44
N LEU A 409 -3.48 -24.82 -5.37
CA LEU A 409 -2.13 -24.29 -5.21
C LEU A 409 -1.12 -25.41 -5.42
N ILE A 410 -0.30 -25.29 -6.45
CA ILE A 410 0.64 -26.33 -6.90
C ILE A 410 1.72 -26.59 -5.84
N THR A 411 1.99 -27.86 -5.59
CA THR A 411 3.08 -28.32 -4.72
C THR A 411 3.73 -29.58 -5.31
N ALA A 412 4.76 -30.11 -4.65
CA ALA A 412 5.41 -31.35 -5.05
C ALA A 412 5.38 -32.37 -3.90
N LYS A 413 4.57 -33.42 -4.04
CA LYS A 413 4.37 -34.44 -3.00
C LYS A 413 5.65 -35.25 -2.74
N GLN A 414 6.52 -35.36 -3.73
CA GLN A 414 7.78 -36.09 -3.63
C GLN A 414 8.90 -35.25 -2.99
N GLY A 415 8.65 -33.98 -2.68
CA GLY A 415 9.69 -33.06 -2.22
C GLY A 415 10.70 -32.72 -3.33
N GLY A 416 11.86 -32.21 -2.93
CA GLY A 416 12.95 -31.85 -3.83
C GLY A 416 13.13 -30.35 -4.05
N VAL A 417 14.10 -30.01 -4.91
CA VAL A 417 14.40 -28.63 -5.31
C VAL A 417 13.88 -28.41 -6.73
N HIS A 418 12.94 -27.49 -6.87
CA HIS A 418 12.23 -27.19 -8.11
C HIS A 418 12.61 -25.79 -8.59
N VAL A 419 13.26 -25.69 -9.75
CA VAL A 419 13.72 -24.43 -10.31
C VAL A 419 12.78 -24.00 -11.44
N ILE A 420 12.30 -22.77 -11.37
CA ILE A 420 11.37 -22.17 -12.33
C ILE A 420 12.05 -20.91 -12.91
N PRO A 421 12.82 -21.05 -14.01
CA PRO A 421 13.48 -19.92 -14.63
C PRO A 421 12.45 -19.04 -15.35
N THR A 422 12.47 -17.75 -15.06
CA THR A 422 11.69 -16.74 -15.78
C THR A 422 12.34 -15.39 -15.56
N VAL A 423 12.60 -14.63 -16.62
CA VAL A 423 13.15 -13.26 -16.52
C VAL A 423 12.06 -12.19 -16.54
N GLU A 424 10.80 -12.59 -16.77
CA GLU A 424 9.66 -11.70 -16.91
C GLU A 424 8.97 -11.53 -15.54
N PRO A 425 9.01 -10.32 -14.93
CA PRO A 425 8.54 -10.15 -13.56
C PRO A 425 7.04 -10.44 -13.37
N ILE A 426 6.23 -10.14 -14.38
CA ILE A 426 4.79 -10.43 -14.34
C ILE A 426 4.50 -11.94 -14.34
N VAL A 427 5.33 -12.73 -15.04
CA VAL A 427 5.25 -14.19 -15.06
C VAL A 427 5.71 -14.76 -13.73
N ALA A 428 6.78 -14.20 -13.13
CA ALA A 428 7.22 -14.56 -11.78
C ALA A 428 6.12 -14.30 -10.73
N LEU A 429 5.45 -13.15 -10.77
CA LEU A 429 4.33 -12.82 -9.89
C LEU A 429 3.13 -13.75 -10.09
N ALA A 430 2.73 -14.01 -11.34
CA ALA A 430 1.66 -14.95 -11.61
C ALA A 430 1.99 -16.37 -11.12
N THR A 431 3.26 -16.78 -11.25
CA THR A 431 3.74 -18.07 -10.75
C THR A 431 3.63 -18.15 -9.22
N LEU A 432 3.99 -17.09 -8.49
CA LEU A 432 3.78 -17.01 -7.04
C LEU A 432 2.32 -17.23 -6.64
N GLY A 433 1.36 -16.75 -7.43
CA GLY A 433 -0.07 -16.96 -7.16
C GLY A 433 -0.59 -18.36 -7.47
N LYS A 434 0.15 -19.17 -8.24
CA LYS A 434 -0.19 -20.56 -8.54
C LYS A 434 0.48 -21.56 -7.60
N LEU A 435 1.62 -21.20 -7.03
CA LEU A 435 2.35 -22.08 -6.11
C LEU A 435 1.76 -22.02 -4.70
N TYR A 436 1.84 -23.15 -4.01
CA TYR A 436 1.58 -23.21 -2.59
C TYR A 436 2.70 -22.46 -1.83
N PRO A 437 2.36 -21.46 -1.00
CA PRO A 437 3.29 -20.39 -0.59
C PRO A 437 4.35 -20.78 0.45
N GLU A 438 4.37 -22.04 0.90
CA GLU A 438 5.05 -22.42 2.15
C GLU A 438 6.59 -22.40 2.07
N ASN A 439 7.17 -22.72 0.91
CA ASN A 439 8.62 -22.79 0.72
C ASN A 439 9.05 -22.32 -0.69
N VAL A 440 8.66 -21.10 -1.05
CA VAL A 440 9.03 -20.46 -2.32
C VAL A 440 10.15 -19.45 -2.09
N VAL A 441 11.22 -19.52 -2.88
CA VAL A 441 12.40 -18.65 -2.82
C VAL A 441 12.50 -17.84 -4.12
N LEU A 442 12.70 -16.54 -3.97
CA LEU A 442 12.96 -15.58 -5.04
C LEU A 442 14.49 -15.44 -5.20
N LEU A 443 15.00 -15.84 -6.35
CA LEU A 443 16.42 -15.75 -6.71
C LEU A 443 16.58 -14.75 -7.86
N PRO A 444 17.34 -13.65 -7.67
CA PRO A 444 17.63 -12.72 -8.74
C PRO A 444 18.37 -13.35 -9.91
N GLU A 445 18.28 -12.74 -11.10
CA GLU A 445 18.93 -13.21 -12.33
C GLU A 445 20.44 -13.46 -12.17
N ASN A 446 21.14 -12.57 -11.48
CA ASN A 446 22.56 -12.67 -11.20
C ASN A 446 22.90 -13.52 -9.96
N GLY A 447 21.89 -14.12 -9.32
CA GLY A 447 22.05 -14.97 -8.14
C GLY A 447 22.44 -16.40 -8.50
N GLY A 448 23.06 -17.11 -7.57
CA GLY A 448 23.41 -18.52 -7.71
C GLY A 448 22.52 -19.40 -6.82
N LEU A 449 22.26 -20.65 -7.24
CA LEU A 449 21.41 -21.58 -6.47
C LEU A 449 21.91 -21.82 -5.03
N SER A 450 23.21 -21.77 -4.78
CA SER A 450 23.79 -21.88 -3.42
C SER A 450 23.25 -20.82 -2.47
N GLN A 451 22.85 -19.64 -2.97
CA GLN A 451 22.24 -18.57 -2.17
C GLN A 451 20.83 -18.92 -1.65
N THR A 452 20.25 -20.01 -2.15
CA THR A 452 18.92 -20.50 -1.76
C THR A 452 18.98 -21.62 -0.73
N GLU A 453 20.16 -22.17 -0.42
CA GLU A 453 20.30 -23.34 0.46
C GLU A 453 19.77 -23.04 1.87
N THR A 454 20.13 -21.88 2.42
CA THR A 454 19.70 -21.40 3.74
C THR A 454 18.44 -20.55 3.69
N ALA A 455 17.89 -20.28 2.49
CA ALA A 455 16.62 -19.58 2.34
C ALA A 455 15.46 -20.56 2.35
N GLY A 456 14.37 -20.18 3.03
CA GLY A 456 13.18 -21.01 3.16
C GLY A 456 13.30 -22.10 4.22
N LYS A 457 12.46 -23.12 4.10
CA LYS A 457 12.39 -24.28 4.99
C LYS A 457 13.20 -25.45 4.43
N GLY A 458 13.74 -26.28 5.31
CA GLY A 458 14.61 -27.41 4.95
C GLY A 458 13.92 -28.74 4.64
N PHE A 459 12.64 -28.92 5.01
CA PHE A 459 11.95 -30.23 4.96
C PHE A 459 10.79 -30.31 3.96
N GLU A 460 10.45 -29.20 3.30
CA GLU A 460 9.35 -29.10 2.36
C GLU A 460 9.86 -28.96 0.92
N PRO A 461 9.06 -29.30 -0.11
CA PRO A 461 9.44 -29.02 -1.50
C PRO A 461 9.83 -27.56 -1.66
N LYS A 462 11.04 -27.30 -2.15
CA LYS A 462 11.58 -25.96 -2.30
C LYS A 462 11.39 -25.51 -3.73
N PHE A 463 10.60 -24.46 -3.94
CA PHE A 463 10.42 -23.83 -5.25
C PHE A 463 11.32 -22.60 -5.35
N ILE A 464 12.08 -22.49 -6.43
CA ILE A 464 12.99 -21.36 -6.68
C ILE A 464 12.54 -20.70 -7.98
N ILE A 465 12.02 -19.48 -7.88
CA ILE A 465 11.74 -18.64 -9.05
C ILE A 465 13.00 -17.83 -9.34
N TRP A 466 13.64 -18.08 -10.49
CA TRP A 466 14.96 -17.54 -10.81
C TRP A 466 14.90 -16.56 -11.99
N GLY A 467 15.22 -15.28 -11.74
CA GLY A 467 15.36 -14.24 -12.77
C GLY A 467 14.46 -13.04 -12.57
N GLY A 468 13.13 -13.26 -12.54
CA GLY A 468 12.08 -12.24 -12.67
C GLY A 468 11.89 -11.34 -11.46
N VAL A 469 12.94 -11.20 -10.64
CA VAL A 469 13.04 -10.35 -9.47
C VAL A 469 14.45 -9.77 -9.42
N LYS A 470 14.57 -8.48 -9.11
CA LYS A 470 15.87 -7.83 -8.89
C LYS A 470 16.11 -7.62 -7.38
N PRO A 471 17.37 -7.58 -6.93
CA PRO A 471 17.69 -7.27 -5.54
C PRO A 471 17.24 -5.84 -5.17
N GLY A 472 16.78 -5.65 -3.93
CA GLY A 472 16.45 -4.35 -3.36
C GLY A 472 15.09 -4.33 -2.63
N GLY A 473 14.80 -3.21 -1.95
CA GLY A 473 13.64 -3.07 -1.07
C GLY A 473 13.52 -4.12 0.03
N LEU A 474 12.30 -4.27 0.57
CA LEU A 474 12.01 -5.27 1.62
C LEU A 474 11.89 -6.69 1.07
N LYS A 475 11.40 -6.84 -0.17
CA LYS A 475 11.07 -8.13 -0.81
C LYS A 475 11.47 -8.23 -2.29
N GLY A 476 12.29 -7.30 -2.80
CA GLY A 476 12.81 -7.32 -4.16
C GLY A 476 12.15 -6.26 -5.04
N HIS A 477 12.59 -6.17 -6.29
CA HIS A 477 11.94 -5.38 -7.32
C HIS A 477 11.39 -6.29 -8.42
N PHE A 478 10.14 -6.07 -8.81
CA PHE A 478 9.50 -6.76 -9.94
C PHE A 478 9.22 -5.75 -11.06
#